data_AF-A0AAD6MJ06-F1
#
_entry.id   AF-A0AAD6MJ06-F1
#
_cell.length_a   1.000
_cell.length_b   1.000
_cell.length_c   1.000
_cell.angle_alpha   90.00
_cell.angle_beta   90.00
_cell.angle_gamma   90.00
#
_symmetry.space_group_name_H-M   'P 1'
#
loop_
_entity.id
_entity.type
_entity.pdbx_description
1 polymer ?
#
loop_
_entity_poly.entity_id
_entity_poly.type
_entity_poly.pdbx_seq_one_letter_code
_entity_poly.pdbx_strand_id
1 'polypeptide(L)'
;MEAVTITGYNDVPQDDEQSLLRALARQPLGVAMEASGRDSQFYIGGVFCGSCGASLGHGARAPTAAVGYGSSKGIDYVIVKEAT
;
A
#
# COMPACT_ATOMS: atom_id res chain seq x y z
N MET A 1 4.45 5.83 29.33
CA MET A 1 4.05 5.61 27.93
C MET A 1 3.66 6.96 27.40
N GLU A 2 4.39 7.47 26.40
CA GLU A 2 4.09 8.76 25.81
C GLU A 2 3.05 8.53 24.70
N ALA A 3 1.91 9.20 24.81
CA ALA A 3 0.83 9.08 23.83
C ALA A 3 0.97 10.20 22.80
N VAL A 4 1.05 9.83 21.53
CA VAL A 4 0.99 10.78 20.43
C VAL A 4 -0.46 10.91 19.98
N THR A 5 -0.97 12.14 19.91
CA THR A 5 -2.31 12.44 19.39
C THR A 5 -2.22 12.99 17.98
N ILE A 6 -3.17 12.63 17.12
CA ILE A 6 -3.32 13.20 15.78
C ILE A 6 -4.48 14.19 15.76
N THR A 7 -4.40 15.19 14.90
CA THR A 7 -5.49 16.16 14.70
C THR A 7 -6.64 15.61 13.85
N GLY A 8 -6.37 14.58 13.04
CA GLY A 8 -7.37 13.95 12.17
C GLY A 8 -6.75 13.04 11.10
N TYR A 9 -7.60 12.52 10.21
CA TYR A 9 -7.23 11.75 9.03
C TYR A 9 -8.13 12.13 7.86
N ASN A 10 -7.63 11.96 6.64
CA ASN A 10 -8.40 12.17 5.42
C ASN A 10 -8.19 10.97 4.48
N ASP A 11 -9.26 10.57 3.83
CA ASP A 11 -9.20 9.56 2.78
C ASP A 11 -8.74 10.19 1.46
N VAL A 12 -7.88 9.47 0.74
CA VAL A 12 -7.56 9.77 -0.65
C VAL A 12 -8.74 9.29 -1.51
N PRO A 13 -9.12 10.03 -2.59
CA PRO A 13 -10.11 9.55 -3.53
C PRO A 13 -9.84 8.11 -3.99
N GLN A 14 -10.87 7.27 -3.94
CA GLN A 14 -10.77 5.87 -4.37
C GLN A 14 -10.45 5.79 -5.86
N ASP A 15 -9.67 4.77 -6.23
CA ASP A 15 -9.31 4.46 -7.63
C ASP A 15 -8.60 5.60 -8.38
N ASP A 16 -8.00 6.55 -7.66
CA ASP A 16 -7.21 7.65 -8.23
C ASP A 16 -5.73 7.55 -7.82
N GLU A 17 -4.94 6.92 -8.70
CA GLU A 17 -3.51 6.73 -8.52
C GLU A 17 -2.75 8.07 -8.42
N GLN A 18 -3.16 9.11 -9.17
CA GLN A 18 -2.47 10.40 -9.12
C GLN A 18 -2.68 11.07 -7.76
N SER A 19 -3.90 11.00 -7.23
CA SER A 19 -4.20 11.48 -5.88
C SER A 19 -3.43 10.70 -4.81
N LEU A 20 -3.29 9.38 -4.97
CA LEU A 20 -2.47 8.54 -4.10
C LEU A 20 -1.00 8.99 -4.11
N LEU A 21 -0.39 9.13 -5.30
CA LEU A 21 1.01 9.55 -5.43
C LEU A 21 1.26 10.95 -4.85
N ARG A 22 0.32 11.89 -5.07
CA ARG A 22 0.39 13.25 -4.49
C ARG A 22 0.34 13.23 -2.97
N ALA A 23 -0.49 12.37 -2.39
CA ALA A 23 -0.59 12.21 -0.93
C ALA A 23 0.66 11.49 -0.37
N LEU A 24 1.16 10.48 -1.09
CA LEU A 24 2.33 9.69 -0.71
C LEU A 24 3.63 10.51 -0.76
N ALA A 25 3.70 11.49 -1.66
CA ALA A 25 4.78 12.47 -1.70
C ALA A 25 4.84 13.38 -0.46
N ARG A 26 3.75 13.47 0.33
CA ARG A 26 3.68 14.32 1.53
C ARG A 26 3.92 13.53 2.81
N GLN A 27 3.38 12.32 2.90
CA GLN A 27 3.48 11.48 4.10
C GLN A 27 3.19 10.00 3.76
N PRO A 28 3.63 9.05 4.61
CA PRO A 28 3.18 7.67 4.51
C PRO A 28 1.65 7.55 4.58
N LEU A 29 1.08 6.65 3.79
CA LEU A 29 -0.36 6.43 3.71
C LEU A 29 -0.73 5.03 4.18
N GLY A 30 -1.79 4.92 4.98
CA GLY A 30 -2.42 3.63 5.23
C GLY A 30 -3.14 3.16 3.96
N VAL A 31 -2.82 1.97 3.48
CA VAL A 31 -3.45 1.38 2.29
C VAL A 31 -3.94 -0.04 2.61
N ALA A 32 -4.88 -0.52 1.82
CA ALA A 32 -5.38 -1.89 1.90
C ALA A 32 -5.08 -2.61 0.60
N MET A 33 -4.49 -3.80 0.70
CA MET A 33 -4.19 -4.65 -0.45
C MET A 33 -4.59 -6.10 -0.16
N GLU A 34 -4.92 -6.85 -1.21
CA GLU A 34 -5.10 -8.30 -1.12
C GLU A 34 -3.72 -8.97 -1.16
N ALA A 35 -3.26 -9.46 -0.01
CA ALA A 35 -1.97 -10.15 0.15
C ALA A 35 -2.14 -11.66 0.47
N SER A 36 -3.34 -12.21 0.32
CA SER A 36 -3.67 -13.60 0.67
C SER A 36 -3.24 -14.63 -0.39
N GLY A 37 -2.91 -14.19 -1.60
CA GLY A 37 -2.47 -15.08 -2.70
C GLY A 37 -1.16 -15.81 -2.39
N ARG A 38 -0.94 -16.97 -3.02
CA ARG A 38 0.34 -17.69 -2.89
C ARG A 38 1.52 -16.85 -3.39
N ASP A 39 1.31 -16.08 -4.44
CA ASP A 39 2.36 -15.26 -5.06
C ASP A 39 2.85 -14.15 -4.12
N SER A 40 1.98 -13.61 -3.26
CA SER A 40 2.35 -12.61 -2.25
C SER A 40 3.00 -13.25 -1.00
N GLN A 41 2.55 -14.44 -0.58
CA GLN A 41 3.14 -15.13 0.57
C GLN A 41 4.60 -15.56 0.35
N PHE A 42 4.95 -15.95 -0.88
CA PHE A 42 6.30 -16.37 -1.27
C PHE A 42 7.09 -15.29 -2.01
N TYR A 43 6.62 -14.04 -1.95
CA TYR A 43 7.32 -12.92 -2.58
C TYR A 43 8.64 -12.64 -1.86
N ILE A 44 9.75 -12.70 -2.59
CA ILE A 44 11.11 -12.52 -2.05
C ILE A 44 11.88 -11.36 -2.70
N GLY A 45 11.32 -10.71 -3.74
CA GLY A 45 11.95 -9.54 -4.35
C GLY A 45 11.46 -9.23 -5.76
N GLY A 46 11.82 -8.03 -6.23
CA GLY A 46 11.44 -7.50 -7.54
C GLY A 46 10.39 -6.40 -7.45
N VAL A 47 9.54 -6.31 -8.47
CA VAL A 47 8.29 -5.54 -8.44
C VAL A 47 7.18 -6.58 -8.58
N PHE A 48 6.27 -6.62 -7.61
CA PHE A 48 5.14 -7.54 -7.66
C PHE A 48 4.13 -7.09 -8.72
N CYS A 49 3.91 -7.91 -9.74
CA CYS A 49 2.93 -7.70 -10.82
C CYS A 49 2.08 -8.96 -11.04
N GLY A 50 1.80 -9.69 -9.95
CA GLY A 50 0.93 -10.87 -9.99
C GLY A 50 -0.54 -10.48 -10.07
N SER A 51 -1.40 -11.43 -10.43
CA SER A 51 -2.85 -11.23 -10.40
C SER A 51 -3.31 -10.96 -8.97
N CYS A 52 -3.78 -9.74 -8.71
CA CYS A 52 -4.51 -9.39 -7.51
C CYS A 52 -6.02 -9.31 -7.84
N GLY A 53 -6.86 -9.82 -6.96
CA GLY A 53 -8.30 -9.59 -7.02
C GLY A 53 -8.62 -8.20 -6.48
N ALA A 54 -9.74 -7.63 -6.94
CA ALA A 54 -10.34 -6.42 -6.34
C ALA A 54 -11.16 -6.75 -5.07
N SER A 55 -11.05 -7.98 -4.56
CA SER A 55 -11.81 -8.52 -3.43
C SER A 55 -11.32 -8.00 -2.07
N LEU A 56 -11.45 -6.69 -1.84
CA LEU A 56 -11.12 -6.02 -0.57
C LEU A 56 -12.07 -6.37 0.61
N GLY A 57 -12.92 -7.39 0.44
CA GLY A 57 -14.10 -7.65 1.28
C GLY A 57 -14.14 -8.95 2.09
N HIS A 58 -13.26 -9.94 1.87
CA HIS A 58 -13.42 -11.26 2.50
C HIS A 58 -12.14 -11.89 3.08
N GLY A 59 -11.02 -11.16 3.07
CA GLY A 59 -9.75 -11.61 3.67
C GLY A 59 -9.28 -10.64 4.76
N ALA A 60 -8.46 -11.14 5.68
CA ALA A 60 -7.79 -10.34 6.70
C ALA A 60 -7.08 -9.15 6.03
N ARG A 61 -7.51 -7.93 6.35
CA ARG A 61 -6.83 -6.71 5.95
C ARG A 61 -5.55 -6.62 6.77
N ALA A 62 -4.40 -6.82 6.14
CA ALA A 62 -3.13 -6.50 6.78
C ALA A 62 -3.01 -4.96 6.87
N PRO A 63 -2.61 -4.39 8.01
CA PRO A 63 -2.27 -2.99 8.08
C PRO A 63 -1.00 -2.76 7.26
N THR A 64 -1.16 -2.17 6.08
CA THR A 64 -0.06 -1.86 5.17
C THR A 64 0.11 -0.35 5.06
N ALA A 65 1.36 0.10 5.01
CA ALA A 65 1.69 1.51 4.83
C ALA A 65 2.43 1.70 3.51
N ALA A 66 1.86 2.46 2.58
CA ALA A 66 2.63 2.96 1.45
C ALA A 66 3.62 4.02 1.96
N VAL A 67 4.90 3.86 1.65
CA VAL A 67 5.99 4.74 2.15
C VAL A 67 6.77 5.44 1.05
N GLY A 68 6.55 5.08 -0.21
CA GLY A 68 7.19 5.74 -1.35
C GLY A 68 6.77 5.11 -2.68
N TYR A 69 7.26 5.68 -3.76
CA TYR A 69 7.03 5.20 -5.12
C TYR A 69 8.27 5.45 -5.99
N GLY A 70 8.36 4.75 -7.11
CA GLY A 70 9.48 4.87 -8.04
C GLY A 70 9.22 4.16 -9.36
N SER A 71 10.25 4.16 -10.21
CA SER A 71 10.22 3.48 -11.49
C SER A 71 11.54 2.73 -11.68
N SER A 72 11.46 1.47 -12.15
CA SER A 72 12.63 0.64 -12.42
C SER A 72 12.40 -0.18 -13.68
N LYS A 73 13.34 -0.07 -14.64
CA LYS A 73 13.30 -0.78 -15.92
C LYS A 73 11.97 -0.61 -16.69
N GLY A 74 11.36 0.57 -16.58
CA GLY A 74 10.09 0.90 -17.25
C GLY A 74 8.84 0.39 -16.53
N ILE A 75 8.98 -0.09 -15.29
CA ILE A 75 7.87 -0.52 -14.44
C ILE A 75 7.76 0.44 -13.26
N ASP A 76 6.61 1.08 -13.11
CA ASP A 76 6.30 1.92 -11.98
C ASP A 76 5.83 1.06 -10.79
N TYR A 77 6.25 1.45 -9.58
CA TYR A 77 5.96 0.69 -8.37
C TYR A 77 5.73 1.57 -7.15
N VAL A 78 4.93 1.06 -6.22
CA VAL A 78 4.75 1.60 -4.88
C VAL A 78 5.49 0.73 -3.88
N ILE A 79 6.22 1.37 -2.96
CA ILE A 79 6.90 0.70 -1.86
C ILE A 79 5.91 0.61 -0.70
N VAL A 80 5.56 -0.62 -0.35
CA VAL A 80 4.66 -0.92 0.76
C VAL A 80 5.45 -1.52 1.92
N LYS A 81 5.20 -1.02 3.12
CA LYS A 81 5.68 -1.56 4.39
C LYS A 81 4.56 -2.35 5.03
N GLU A 82 4.76 -3.66 5.14
CA GLU A 82 3.93 -4.54 5.94
C GLU A 82 4.22 -4.33 7.44
N ALA A 83 3.18 -4.23 8.26
CA ALA A 83 3.34 -4.25 9.71
C ALA A 83 3.43 -5.71 10.18
N THR A 84 4.55 -6.07 10.80
CA THR A 84 4.78 -7.37 11.46
C THR A 84 4.14 -7.41 12.84
#